data_AF-A0A4R4WC61-F1
#
_entry.id   AF-A0A4R4WC61-F1
#
_cell.length_a   1.000
_cell.length_b   1.000
_cell.length_c   1.000
_cell.angle_alpha   90.00
_cell.angle_beta   90.00
_cell.angle_gamma   90.00
#
_symmetry.space_group_name_H-M   'P 1'
#
loop_
_entity.id
_entity.type
_entity.pdbx_description
1 polymer ?
#
loop_
_entity_poly.entity_id
_entity_poly.type
_entity_poly.pdbx_seq_one_letter_code
_entity_poly.pdbx_strand_id
1 'polypeptide(L)'
;MGTADQATTSGHLERYDEALARDPMTAPGLVQQWMRTEWRTLFAELRERRPVFVTPAFTVVTRFADVIEVLSRESVFSVRAFGPRLDAALGGPYMLGRDATPMNWRDKGLMRVMLDPGDTARVRALAGRLADEALDAALPSGRVEAVHALFRHVALGVCAEYFGFPGPDPGTLSRWTRAIVADGFANYAGDPAIQEESVRAGAEMTAYLRDRLAELRAALRAGRDLPDDVFTRLARTSLPPGLGPDDERIVINMAGLPLGFVESGPGAMAEAVEQLLLRPQVLAKAAEAAADPAIDPAIDPAID
;
A
#
# COMPACT_ATOMS: atom_id res chain seq x y z
N MET A 1 53.96 -5.31 -20.74
CA MET A 1 53.52 -3.96 -20.31
C MET A 1 52.30 -3.58 -21.12
N GLY A 2 51.13 -3.88 -20.58
CA GLY A 2 49.84 -3.42 -21.08
C GLY A 2 49.02 -3.21 -19.82
N THR A 3 49.09 -2.00 -19.27
CA THR A 3 48.31 -1.56 -18.13
C THR A 3 46.85 -1.60 -18.54
N ALA A 4 46.18 -2.70 -18.18
CA ALA A 4 44.74 -2.75 -18.13
C ALA A 4 44.31 -1.71 -17.09
N ASP A 5 43.77 -0.61 -17.58
CA ASP A 5 43.11 0.42 -16.79
C ASP A 5 41.83 -0.19 -16.22
N GLN A 6 41.98 -0.94 -15.12
CA GLN A 6 40.88 -1.23 -14.22
C GLN A 6 40.57 0.07 -13.49
N ALA A 7 39.81 0.95 -14.14
CA ALA A 7 39.02 1.94 -13.43
C ALA A 7 38.04 1.13 -12.55
N THR A 8 38.45 0.83 -11.32
CA THR A 8 37.59 0.29 -10.28
C THR A 8 36.46 1.29 -10.09
N THR A 9 35.28 1.00 -10.65
CA THR A 9 34.06 1.72 -10.30
C THR A 9 33.89 1.57 -8.79
N SER A 10 34.19 2.64 -8.05
CA SER A 10 34.09 2.67 -6.59
C SER A 10 32.69 2.22 -6.15
N GLY A 11 32.65 1.29 -5.19
CA GLY A 11 31.39 0.76 -4.66
C GLY A 11 30.57 1.84 -3.95
N HIS A 12 29.28 1.58 -3.74
CA HIS A 12 28.38 2.53 -3.06
C HIS A 12 28.88 2.86 -1.65
N LEU A 13 29.46 1.88 -0.96
CA LEU A 13 29.97 2.09 0.40
C LEU A 13 31.18 3.04 0.43
N GLU A 14 32.11 2.88 -0.49
CA GLU A 14 33.29 3.75 -0.58
C GLU A 14 32.88 5.17 -0.98
N ARG A 15 32.01 5.31 -2.00
CA ARG A 15 31.43 6.60 -2.39
C ARG A 15 30.68 7.27 -1.24
N TYR A 16 29.97 6.48 -0.43
CA TYR A 16 29.26 7.00 0.74
C TYR A 16 30.21 7.45 1.84
N ASP A 17 31.23 6.65 2.16
CA ASP A 17 32.20 6.99 3.21
C ASP A 17 32.97 8.27 2.84
N GLU A 18 33.33 8.44 1.57
CA GLU A 18 33.91 9.69 1.06
C GLU A 18 32.95 10.88 1.17
N ALA A 19 31.67 10.71 0.82
CA ALA A 19 30.68 11.76 0.92
C ALA A 19 30.41 12.15 2.37
N LEU A 20 30.31 11.16 3.27
CA LEU A 20 30.13 11.34 4.70
C LEU A 20 31.30 12.12 5.31
N ALA A 21 32.54 11.84 4.90
CA ALA A 21 33.72 12.56 5.36
C ALA A 21 33.75 14.02 4.90
N ARG A 22 33.16 14.33 3.74
CA ARG A 22 33.09 15.69 3.18
C ARG A 22 31.95 16.52 3.77
N ASP A 23 30.74 15.94 3.82
CA ASP A 23 29.54 16.60 4.32
C ASP A 23 28.53 15.57 4.87
N PRO A 24 28.53 15.36 6.20
CA PRO A 24 27.62 14.42 6.84
C PRO A 24 26.14 14.75 6.68
N MET A 25 25.78 16.02 6.46
CA MET A 25 24.38 16.45 6.39
C MET A 25 23.74 16.08 5.05
N THR A 26 24.51 16.11 3.96
CA THR A 26 24.00 15.82 2.62
C THR A 26 24.26 14.40 2.17
N ALA A 27 25.25 13.70 2.76
CA ALA A 27 25.58 12.31 2.41
C ALA A 27 24.39 11.32 2.43
N PRO A 28 23.44 11.36 3.40
CA PRO A 28 22.26 10.49 3.37
C PRO A 28 21.41 10.64 2.09
N GLY A 29 21.45 11.81 1.44
CA GLY A 29 20.77 12.06 0.18
C GLY A 29 21.26 11.18 -0.97
N LEU A 30 22.55 10.79 -0.97
CA LEU A 30 23.09 9.84 -1.96
C LEU A 30 22.45 8.46 -1.82
N VAL A 31 22.29 7.99 -0.58
CA VAL A 31 21.65 6.69 -0.31
C VAL A 31 20.21 6.72 -0.81
N GLN A 32 19.46 7.79 -0.53
CA GLN A 32 18.10 7.97 -1.03
C GLN A 32 18.03 8.05 -2.57
N GLN A 33 19.03 8.64 -3.23
CA GLN A 33 19.13 8.66 -4.68
C GLN A 33 19.37 7.25 -5.22
N TRP A 34 20.36 6.52 -4.70
CA TRP A 34 20.69 5.16 -5.14
C TRP A 34 19.55 4.17 -4.90
N MET A 35 18.78 4.31 -3.83
CA MET A 35 17.56 3.51 -3.62
C MET A 35 16.53 3.68 -4.75
N ARG A 36 16.57 4.79 -5.50
CA ARG A 36 15.67 5.04 -6.65
C ARG A 36 16.30 4.63 -7.98
N THR A 37 17.62 4.78 -8.14
CA THR A 37 18.29 4.64 -9.45
C THR A 37 19.17 3.39 -9.58
N GLU A 38 19.78 2.94 -8.47
CA GLU A 38 20.85 1.93 -8.43
C GLU A 38 20.56 0.85 -7.36
N TRP A 39 19.27 0.63 -7.03
CA TRP A 39 18.87 -0.14 -5.86
C TRP A 39 19.40 -1.59 -5.87
N ARG A 40 19.43 -2.25 -7.04
CA ARG A 40 19.89 -3.64 -7.15
C ARG A 40 21.34 -3.78 -6.71
N THR A 41 22.22 -2.92 -7.22
CA THR A 41 23.65 -2.94 -6.92
C THR A 41 23.93 -2.44 -5.50
N LEU A 42 23.25 -1.37 -5.06
CA LEU A 42 23.33 -0.89 -3.68
C LEU A 42 22.98 -2.00 -2.69
N PHE A 43 21.79 -2.60 -2.80
CA PHE A 43 21.34 -3.60 -1.84
C PHE A 43 22.13 -4.92 -1.91
N ALA A 44 22.70 -5.27 -3.06
CA ALA A 44 23.63 -6.40 -3.16
C ALA A 44 24.89 -6.15 -2.32
N GLU A 45 25.51 -4.98 -2.49
CA GLU A 45 26.71 -4.60 -1.75
C GLU A 45 26.44 -4.46 -0.24
N LEU A 46 25.32 -3.84 0.15
CA LEU A 46 24.94 -3.73 1.56
C LEU A 46 24.77 -5.12 2.22
N ARG A 47 24.04 -6.05 1.60
CA ARG A 47 23.85 -7.40 2.17
C ARG A 47 25.15 -8.16 2.40
N GLU A 48 26.09 -8.00 1.47
CA GLU A 48 27.40 -8.65 1.51
C GLU A 48 28.31 -8.02 2.56
N ARG A 49 28.45 -6.69 2.52
CA ARG A 49 29.55 -5.97 3.21
C ARG A 49 29.13 -5.18 4.43
N ARG A 50 27.92 -4.62 4.46
CA ARG A 50 27.44 -3.74 5.54
C ARG A 50 25.91 -3.88 5.72
N PRO A 51 25.43 -5.03 6.21
CA PRO A 51 24.01 -5.39 6.17
C PRO A 51 23.12 -4.55 7.07
N VAL A 52 23.70 -4.01 8.16
CA VAL A 52 23.14 -2.95 9.00
C VAL A 52 23.94 -1.69 8.70
N PHE A 53 23.39 -0.85 7.84
CA PHE A 53 24.04 0.36 7.34
C PHE A 53 23.48 1.60 8.02
N VAL A 54 24.25 2.17 8.92
CA VAL A 54 23.86 3.35 9.72
C VAL A 54 24.28 4.63 8.98
N THR A 55 23.35 5.56 8.83
CA THR A 55 23.59 6.93 8.37
C THR A 55 23.23 7.92 9.48
N PRO A 56 23.67 9.20 9.42
CA PRO A 56 23.23 10.22 10.36
C PRO A 56 21.71 10.44 10.41
N ALA A 57 20.96 10.08 9.36
CA ALA A 57 19.52 10.34 9.25
C ALA A 57 18.65 9.09 9.47
N PHE A 58 19.13 7.91 9.08
CA PHE A 58 18.38 6.64 9.13
C PHE A 58 19.31 5.42 9.07
N THR A 59 18.80 4.25 9.42
CA THR A 59 19.50 2.97 9.29
C THR A 59 18.82 2.09 8.25
N VAL A 60 19.60 1.46 7.37
CA VAL A 60 19.13 0.50 6.37
C VAL A 60 19.52 -0.91 6.81
N VAL A 61 18.53 -1.79 6.96
CA VAL A 61 18.73 -3.21 7.31
C VAL A 61 18.35 -4.05 6.09
N THR A 62 19.24 -4.95 5.66
CA THR A 62 19.14 -5.54 4.30
C THR A 62 19.13 -7.07 4.24
N ARG A 63 19.54 -7.76 5.31
CA ARG A 63 19.43 -9.22 5.37
C ARG A 63 18.05 -9.61 5.85
N PHE A 64 17.49 -10.65 5.23
CA PHE A 64 16.16 -11.14 5.54
C PHE A 64 15.95 -11.40 7.04
N ALA A 65 16.85 -12.14 7.68
CA ALA A 65 16.76 -12.45 9.11
C ALA A 65 16.72 -11.18 9.99
N ASP A 66 17.61 -10.21 9.70
CA ASP A 66 17.69 -8.96 10.45
C ASP A 66 16.41 -8.10 10.25
N VAL A 67 15.86 -8.08 9.03
CA VAL A 67 14.59 -7.37 8.74
C VAL A 67 13.43 -8.01 9.49
N ILE A 68 13.31 -9.34 9.50
CA ILE A 68 12.27 -10.06 10.25
C ILE A 68 12.41 -9.78 11.76
N GLU A 69 13.62 -9.81 12.31
CA GLU A 69 13.86 -9.49 13.72
C GLU A 69 13.40 -8.06 14.05
N VAL A 70 13.75 -7.08 13.23
CA VAL A 70 13.32 -5.68 13.40
C VAL A 70 11.79 -5.57 13.37
N LEU A 71 11.14 -6.16 12.37
CA LEU A 71 9.68 -6.09 12.20
C LEU A 71 8.90 -6.84 13.29
N SER A 72 9.52 -7.81 13.96
CA SER A 72 8.92 -8.56 15.08
C SER A 72 9.06 -7.91 16.46
N ARG A 73 9.71 -6.74 16.55
CA ARG A 73 10.06 -6.07 17.81
C ARG A 73 9.49 -4.66 17.88
N GLU A 74 8.16 -4.53 17.84
CA GLU A 74 7.47 -3.23 17.84
C GLU A 74 7.74 -2.39 19.10
N SER A 75 8.14 -3.01 20.22
CA SER A 75 8.53 -2.30 21.45
C SER A 75 9.85 -1.54 21.31
N VAL A 76 10.69 -1.91 20.34
CA VAL A 76 11.97 -1.27 20.03
C VAL A 76 11.86 -0.47 18.73
N PHE A 77 11.29 -1.07 17.69
CA PHE A 77 11.11 -0.48 16.36
C PHE A 77 9.64 -0.12 16.13
N SER A 78 9.26 1.01 16.71
CA SER A 78 7.87 1.45 16.76
C SER A 78 7.40 2.15 15.48
N VAL A 79 6.14 1.93 15.11
CA VAL A 79 5.47 2.62 13.99
C VAL A 79 4.84 3.97 14.39
N ARG A 80 5.02 4.41 15.65
CA ARG A 80 4.41 5.65 16.18
C ARG A 80 4.69 6.91 15.36
N ALA A 81 5.78 6.93 14.59
CA ALA A 81 6.15 8.05 13.73
C ALA A 81 5.10 8.34 12.64
N PHE A 82 4.36 7.33 12.19
CA PHE A 82 3.27 7.50 11.22
C PHE A 82 1.98 8.06 11.84
N GLY A 83 1.81 7.90 13.17
CA GLY A 83 0.61 8.26 13.90
C GLY A 83 0.16 9.71 13.67
N PRO A 84 0.97 10.74 14.00
CA PRO A 84 0.55 12.13 13.92
C PRO A 84 -0.01 12.55 12.55
N ARG A 85 0.60 12.10 11.44
CA ARG A 85 0.17 12.47 10.08
C ARG A 85 -1.11 11.76 9.68
N LEU A 86 -1.19 10.45 9.93
CA LEU A 86 -2.40 9.67 9.65
C LEU A 86 -3.57 10.14 10.51
N ASP A 87 -3.33 10.42 11.79
CA ASP A 87 -4.36 10.89 12.72
C ASP A 87 -4.89 12.27 12.31
N ALA A 88 -4.00 13.17 11.86
CA ALA A 88 -4.39 14.48 11.35
C ALA A 88 -5.23 14.40 10.07
N ALA A 89 -4.84 13.53 9.13
CA ALA A 89 -5.60 13.32 7.90
C ALA A 89 -6.97 12.69 8.18
N LEU A 90 -7.03 11.65 9.01
CA LEU A 90 -8.24 10.87 9.24
C LEU A 90 -9.15 11.46 10.33
N GLY A 91 -8.73 12.55 10.99
CA GLY A 91 -9.50 13.20 12.05
C GLY A 91 -9.53 12.43 13.37
N GLY A 92 -8.68 11.42 13.54
CA GLY A 92 -8.61 10.63 14.77
C GLY A 92 -7.60 9.48 14.72
N PRO A 93 -7.32 8.83 15.87
CA PRO A 93 -6.30 7.80 15.98
C PRO A 93 -6.51 6.64 15.01
N TYR A 94 -5.53 6.30 14.18
CA TYR A 94 -5.61 5.17 13.24
C TYR A 94 -4.70 4.00 13.64
N MET A 95 -5.16 2.77 13.38
CA MET A 95 -4.53 1.55 13.90
C MET A 95 -3.08 1.35 13.40
N LEU A 96 -2.75 1.80 12.18
CA LEU A 96 -1.41 1.64 11.61
C LEU A 96 -0.34 2.47 12.32
N GLY A 97 -0.74 3.54 13.02
CA GLY A 97 0.19 4.38 13.77
C GLY A 97 0.32 3.99 15.24
N ARG A 98 -0.05 2.77 15.63
CA ARG A 98 -0.09 2.31 17.04
C ARG A 98 0.46 0.89 17.20
N ASP A 99 1.53 0.75 17.98
CA ASP A 99 2.14 -0.54 18.31
C ASP A 99 1.36 -1.27 19.42
N ALA A 100 0.87 -2.48 19.14
CA ALA A 100 0.37 -3.43 20.12
C ALA A 100 -0.53 -2.82 21.22
N THR A 101 -1.40 -1.88 20.86
CA THR A 101 -2.37 -1.27 21.78
C THR A 101 -3.71 -2.00 21.72
N PRO A 102 -4.57 -1.92 22.76
CA PRO A 102 -5.93 -2.44 22.71
C PRO A 102 -6.73 -1.95 21.48
N MET A 103 -6.55 -0.68 21.10
CA MET A 103 -7.15 -0.11 19.89
C MET A 103 -6.63 -0.80 18.62
N ASN A 104 -5.30 -0.97 18.51
CA ASN A 104 -4.69 -1.66 17.37
C ASN A 104 -5.22 -3.09 17.22
N TRP A 105 -5.22 -3.89 18.30
CA TRP A 105 -5.70 -5.26 18.24
C TRP A 105 -7.20 -5.35 17.91
N ARG A 106 -8.02 -4.49 18.51
CA ARG A 106 -9.46 -4.44 18.26
C ARG A 106 -9.75 -4.08 16.81
N ASP A 107 -9.19 -2.97 16.33
CA ASP A 107 -9.50 -2.46 14.99
C ASP A 107 -8.93 -3.42 13.91
N LYS A 108 -7.70 -3.93 14.10
CA LYS A 108 -7.11 -4.94 13.19
C LYS A 108 -7.87 -6.28 13.24
N GLY A 109 -8.35 -6.68 14.42
CA GLY A 109 -9.19 -7.86 14.59
C GLY A 109 -10.50 -7.72 13.82
N LEU A 110 -11.22 -6.60 14.03
CA LEU A 110 -12.46 -6.29 13.34
C LEU A 110 -12.27 -6.28 11.81
N MET A 111 -11.27 -5.57 11.30
CA MET A 111 -11.06 -5.47 9.86
C MET A 111 -10.71 -6.81 9.21
N ARG A 112 -10.02 -7.72 9.92
CA ARG A 112 -9.78 -9.09 9.43
C ARG A 112 -11.06 -9.93 9.33
N VAL A 113 -12.07 -9.66 10.16
CA VAL A 113 -13.37 -10.32 10.04
C VAL A 113 -14.15 -9.73 8.86
N MET A 114 -14.07 -8.41 8.65
CA MET A 114 -14.80 -7.75 7.57
C MET A 114 -14.20 -8.04 6.19
N LEU A 115 -12.89 -8.25 6.12
CA LEU A 115 -12.13 -8.71 4.96
C LEU A 115 -11.98 -10.24 5.00
N ASP A 116 -13.10 -10.94 4.88
CA ASP A 116 -13.15 -12.39 5.00
C ASP A 116 -12.30 -13.07 3.90
N PRO A 117 -11.30 -13.91 4.24
CA PRO A 117 -10.56 -14.70 3.25
C PRO A 117 -11.45 -15.55 2.34
N GLY A 118 -12.65 -15.94 2.80
CA GLY A 118 -13.66 -16.61 1.98
C GLY A 118 -14.17 -15.78 0.80
N ASP A 119 -13.97 -14.46 0.80
CA ASP A 119 -14.32 -13.59 -0.32
C ASP A 119 -13.34 -13.67 -1.49
N THR A 120 -12.21 -14.40 -1.37
CA THR A 120 -11.12 -14.31 -2.34
C THR A 120 -11.58 -14.63 -3.78
N ALA A 121 -12.41 -15.66 -3.96
CA ALA A 121 -12.97 -15.97 -5.29
C ALA A 121 -13.85 -14.84 -5.84
N ARG A 122 -14.64 -14.19 -4.98
CA ARG A 122 -15.50 -13.04 -5.34
C ARG A 122 -14.67 -11.82 -5.74
N VAL A 123 -13.64 -11.49 -4.95
CA VAL A 123 -12.73 -10.37 -5.23
C VAL A 123 -11.91 -10.63 -6.50
N ARG A 124 -11.43 -11.86 -6.70
CA ARG A 124 -10.77 -12.29 -7.95
C ARG A 124 -11.68 -12.08 -9.15
N ALA A 125 -12.93 -12.55 -9.08
CA ALA A 125 -13.89 -12.37 -10.17
C ALA A 125 -14.18 -10.89 -10.45
N LEU A 126 -14.30 -10.05 -9.41
CA LEU A 126 -14.44 -8.60 -9.56
C LEU A 126 -13.23 -7.98 -10.25
N ALA A 127 -12.02 -8.27 -9.76
CA ALA A 127 -10.79 -7.74 -10.34
C ALA A 127 -10.60 -8.18 -11.80
N GLY A 128 -10.95 -9.43 -12.13
CA GLY A 128 -10.93 -9.95 -13.49
C GLY A 128 -11.89 -9.19 -14.42
N ARG A 129 -13.15 -8.99 -14.01
CA ARG A 129 -14.11 -8.21 -14.81
C ARG A 129 -13.63 -6.79 -15.07
N LEU A 130 -13.12 -6.09 -14.04
CA LEU A 130 -12.60 -4.73 -14.18
C LEU A 130 -11.36 -4.68 -15.09
N ALA A 131 -10.52 -5.72 -15.06
CA ALA A 131 -9.38 -5.82 -15.96
C ALA A 131 -9.84 -6.06 -17.41
N ASP A 132 -10.81 -6.94 -17.64
CA ASP A 132 -11.40 -7.21 -18.95
C ASP A 132 -12.01 -5.93 -19.54
N GLU A 133 -12.77 -5.17 -18.75
CA GLU A 133 -13.33 -3.88 -19.16
C GLU A 133 -12.25 -2.89 -19.63
N ALA A 134 -11.15 -2.77 -18.88
CA ALA A 134 -10.04 -1.90 -19.23
C ALA A 134 -9.29 -2.37 -20.49
N LEU A 135 -9.12 -3.69 -20.67
CA LEU A 135 -8.45 -4.28 -21.82
C LEU A 135 -9.31 -4.17 -23.09
N ASP A 136 -10.62 -4.42 -22.99
CA ASP A 136 -11.58 -4.28 -24.08
C ASP A 136 -11.63 -2.83 -24.58
N ALA A 137 -11.62 -1.86 -23.66
CA ALA A 137 -11.56 -0.44 -24.00
C ALA A 137 -10.26 -0.05 -24.72
N ALA A 138 -9.15 -0.74 -24.41
CA ALA A 138 -7.85 -0.53 -25.03
C ALA A 138 -7.67 -1.31 -26.35
N LEU A 139 -8.52 -2.29 -26.65
CA LEU A 139 -8.39 -3.17 -27.81
C LEU A 139 -8.29 -2.41 -29.16
N PRO A 140 -9.10 -1.36 -29.43
CA PRO A 140 -9.02 -0.62 -30.69
C PRO A 140 -7.68 0.11 -30.92
N SER A 141 -6.98 0.49 -29.84
CA SER A 141 -5.69 1.18 -29.93
C SER A 141 -4.51 0.19 -30.02
N GLY A 142 -4.74 -1.08 -29.66
CA GLY A 142 -3.72 -2.12 -29.52
C GLY A 142 -2.70 -1.82 -28.42
N ARG A 143 -2.98 -0.88 -27.50
CA ARG A 143 -2.08 -0.44 -26.43
C ARG A 143 -2.86 -0.07 -25.17
N VAL A 144 -2.38 -0.53 -24.01
CA VAL A 144 -2.92 -0.16 -22.70
C VAL A 144 -1.84 0.48 -21.85
N GLU A 145 -2.20 1.53 -21.11
CA GLU A 145 -1.34 2.10 -20.08
C GLU A 145 -1.58 1.29 -18.79
N ALA A 146 -0.55 0.57 -18.32
CA ALA A 146 -0.73 -0.45 -17.30
C ALA A 146 -1.08 0.12 -15.91
N VAL A 147 -0.56 1.29 -15.55
CA VAL A 147 -0.65 1.82 -14.18
C VAL A 147 -2.02 2.40 -13.91
N HIS A 148 -2.41 3.44 -14.64
CA HIS A 148 -3.66 4.17 -14.42
C HIS A 148 -4.84 3.53 -15.16
N ALA A 149 -4.67 3.20 -16.44
CA ALA A 149 -5.78 2.72 -17.25
C ALA A 149 -6.19 1.28 -16.91
N LEU A 150 -5.26 0.44 -16.44
CA LEU A 150 -5.53 -0.94 -16.03
C LEU A 150 -5.54 -1.11 -14.51
N PHE A 151 -4.37 -1.11 -13.84
CA PHE A 151 -4.30 -1.60 -12.46
C PHE A 151 -4.94 -0.66 -11.45
N ARG A 152 -4.79 0.66 -11.62
CA ARG A 152 -5.48 1.64 -10.76
C ARG A 152 -6.98 1.64 -10.99
N HIS A 153 -7.43 1.45 -12.23
CA HIS A 153 -8.85 1.27 -12.54
C HIS A 153 -9.42 0.08 -11.76
N VAL A 154 -8.75 -1.08 -11.81
CA VAL A 154 -9.13 -2.27 -11.04
C VAL A 154 -9.15 -1.98 -9.53
N ALA A 155 -8.12 -1.35 -8.97
CA ALA A 155 -8.07 -1.05 -7.54
C ALA A 155 -9.21 -0.11 -7.08
N LEU A 156 -9.52 0.94 -7.87
CA LEU A 156 -10.61 1.86 -7.55
C LEU A 156 -11.99 1.17 -7.68
N GLY A 157 -12.17 0.28 -8.66
CA GLY A 157 -13.39 -0.52 -8.79
C GLY A 157 -13.57 -1.50 -7.63
N VAL A 158 -12.49 -2.13 -7.14
CA VAL A 158 -12.52 -2.95 -5.92
C VAL A 158 -12.88 -2.13 -4.69
N CYS A 159 -12.37 -0.90 -4.54
CA CYS A 159 -12.83 0.00 -3.48
C CYS A 159 -14.32 0.32 -3.60
N ALA A 160 -14.80 0.58 -4.82
CA ALA A 160 -16.21 0.90 -5.06
C ALA A 160 -17.14 -0.26 -4.68
N GLU A 161 -16.89 -1.46 -5.21
CA GLU A 161 -17.82 -2.58 -5.11
C GLU A 161 -17.57 -3.51 -3.92
N TYR A 162 -16.31 -3.80 -3.58
CA TYR A 162 -16.00 -4.73 -2.49
C TYR A 162 -15.85 -4.03 -1.14
N PHE A 163 -15.18 -2.88 -1.11
CA PHE A 163 -15.13 -2.11 0.13
C PHE A 163 -16.44 -1.35 0.41
N GLY A 164 -17.24 -1.06 -0.63
CA GLY A 164 -18.43 -0.21 -0.49
C GLY A 164 -18.09 1.28 -0.42
N PHE A 165 -16.92 1.67 -0.94
CA PHE A 165 -16.39 3.03 -0.92
C PHE A 165 -16.02 3.50 -2.34
N PRO A 166 -17.00 3.95 -3.14
CA PRO A 166 -16.75 4.44 -4.50
C PRO A 166 -16.16 5.87 -4.53
N GLY A 167 -16.30 6.61 -3.44
CA GLY A 167 -16.08 8.06 -3.43
C GLY A 167 -17.15 8.79 -4.26
N PRO A 168 -17.05 10.13 -4.39
CA PRO A 168 -17.90 10.89 -5.31
C PRO A 168 -17.68 10.45 -6.76
N ASP A 169 -16.42 10.18 -7.10
CA ASP A 169 -15.97 9.63 -8.37
C ASP A 169 -14.57 9.01 -8.18
N PRO A 170 -14.13 8.12 -9.10
CA PRO A 170 -12.82 7.45 -8.99
C PRO A 170 -11.63 8.42 -8.95
N GLY A 171 -11.71 9.55 -9.66
CA GLY A 171 -10.65 10.57 -9.69
C GLY A 171 -10.51 11.27 -8.34
N THR A 172 -11.62 11.57 -7.68
CA THR A 172 -11.64 12.15 -6.33
C THR A 172 -11.11 11.18 -5.28
N LEU A 173 -11.55 9.92 -5.28
CA LEU A 173 -11.00 8.90 -4.36
C LEU A 173 -9.49 8.73 -4.56
N SER A 174 -9.05 8.70 -5.83
CA SER A 174 -7.64 8.64 -6.21
C SER A 174 -6.84 9.86 -5.71
N ARG A 175 -7.41 11.08 -5.76
CA ARG A 175 -6.76 12.28 -5.22
C ARG A 175 -6.59 12.16 -3.71
N TRP A 176 -7.67 11.82 -3.00
CA TRP A 176 -7.63 11.76 -1.54
C TRP A 176 -6.62 10.76 -1.02
N THR A 177 -6.65 9.54 -1.57
CA THR A 177 -5.72 8.46 -1.19
C THR A 177 -4.27 8.85 -1.43
N ARG A 178 -3.96 9.43 -2.60
CA ARG A 178 -2.61 9.89 -2.93
C ARG A 178 -2.10 10.98 -2.00
N ALA A 179 -2.93 11.99 -1.71
CA ALA A 179 -2.57 13.09 -0.81
C ALA A 179 -2.17 12.57 0.58
N ILE A 180 -2.99 11.69 1.15
CA ILE A 180 -2.78 11.12 2.49
C ILE A 180 -1.55 10.21 2.51
N VAL A 181 -1.38 9.35 1.50
CA VAL A 181 -0.22 8.46 1.39
C VAL A 181 1.08 9.25 1.21
N ALA A 182 1.06 10.30 0.39
CA ALA A 182 2.23 11.15 0.16
C ALA A 182 2.72 11.79 1.47
N ASP A 183 1.80 12.36 2.27
CA ASP A 183 2.17 12.93 3.55
C ASP A 183 2.59 11.87 4.57
N GLY A 184 1.82 10.79 4.69
CA GLY A 184 2.04 9.73 5.68
C GLY A 184 3.35 8.96 5.47
N PHE A 185 3.78 8.76 4.21
CA PHE A 185 4.86 7.82 3.89
C PHE A 185 5.99 8.38 3.03
N ALA A 186 5.83 9.55 2.40
CA ALA A 186 6.84 10.10 1.50
C ALA A 186 7.29 11.54 1.84
N ASN A 187 6.62 12.24 2.77
CA ASN A 187 6.94 13.61 3.16
C ASN A 187 8.07 13.69 4.22
N TYR A 188 9.23 13.10 3.89
CA TYR A 188 10.38 13.03 4.80
C TYR A 188 10.96 14.40 5.17
N ALA A 189 10.84 15.39 4.28
CA ALA A 189 11.30 16.75 4.52
C ALA A 189 10.32 17.59 5.37
N GLY A 190 9.11 17.09 5.63
CA GLY A 190 8.11 17.82 6.39
C GLY A 190 7.58 19.06 5.67
N ASP A 191 7.38 18.97 4.34
CA ASP A 191 6.78 20.03 3.54
C ASP A 191 5.35 20.32 4.05
N PRO A 192 5.08 21.54 4.53
CA PRO A 192 3.77 21.89 5.08
C PRO A 192 2.66 21.85 4.02
N ALA A 193 2.96 22.13 2.74
CA ALA A 193 1.95 22.12 1.69
C ALA A 193 1.43 20.70 1.41
N ILE A 194 2.31 19.68 1.48
CA ILE A 194 1.92 18.27 1.36
C ILE A 194 1.05 17.86 2.55
N GLN A 195 1.37 18.33 3.76
CA GLN A 195 0.57 18.06 4.95
C GLN A 195 -0.80 18.73 4.89
N GLU A 196 -0.87 19.99 4.47
CA GLU A 196 -2.14 20.72 4.31
C GLU A 196 -3.06 20.06 3.28
N GLU A 197 -2.51 19.60 2.15
CA GLU A 197 -3.26 18.83 1.14
C GLU A 197 -3.80 17.52 1.73
N SER A 198 -2.97 16.78 2.46
CA SER A 198 -3.35 15.52 3.13
C SER A 198 -4.50 15.71 4.12
N VAL A 199 -4.41 16.74 4.96
CA VAL A 199 -5.46 17.06 5.94
C VAL A 199 -6.77 17.46 5.24
N ARG A 200 -6.69 18.27 4.18
CA ARG A 200 -7.87 18.64 3.38
C ARG A 200 -8.52 17.42 2.73
N ALA A 201 -7.72 16.60 2.05
CA ALA A 201 -8.17 15.36 1.42
C ALA A 201 -8.84 14.41 2.41
N GLY A 202 -8.25 14.23 3.59
CA GLY A 202 -8.81 13.37 4.63
C GLY A 202 -10.08 13.92 5.27
N ALA A 203 -10.20 15.25 5.43
CA ALA A 203 -11.45 15.88 5.85
C ALA A 203 -12.59 15.65 4.84
N GLU A 204 -12.32 15.81 3.54
CA GLU A 204 -13.29 15.51 2.48
C GLU A 204 -13.67 14.03 2.45
N MET A 205 -12.68 13.14 2.56
CA MET A 205 -12.87 11.68 2.57
C MET A 205 -13.74 11.23 3.75
N THR A 206 -13.44 11.70 4.96
CA THR A 206 -14.18 11.32 6.18
C THR A 206 -15.58 11.92 6.19
N ALA A 207 -15.78 13.13 5.67
CA ALA A 207 -17.12 13.71 5.49
C ALA A 207 -17.98 12.82 4.59
N TYR A 208 -17.47 12.43 3.42
CA TYR A 208 -18.17 11.51 2.51
C TYR A 208 -18.53 10.18 3.20
N LEU A 209 -17.60 9.60 3.95
CA LEU A 209 -17.83 8.33 4.65
C LEU A 209 -18.86 8.45 5.78
N ARG A 210 -18.91 9.58 6.50
CA ARG A 210 -19.95 9.83 7.52
C ARG A 210 -21.34 9.86 6.88
N ASP A 211 -21.49 10.60 5.77
CA ASP A 211 -22.75 10.66 5.02
C ASP A 211 -23.15 9.27 4.52
N ARG A 212 -22.20 8.54 3.93
CA ARG A 212 -22.43 7.18 3.44
C ARG A 212 -22.84 6.21 4.56
N LEU A 213 -22.20 6.28 5.73
CA LEU A 213 -22.58 5.45 6.88
C LEU A 213 -24.01 5.77 7.35
N ALA A 214 -24.38 7.04 7.39
CA ALA A 214 -25.73 7.46 7.74
C ALA A 214 -26.78 6.90 6.75
N GLU A 215 -26.50 6.95 5.45
CA GLU A 215 -27.33 6.36 4.40
C GLU A 215 -27.49 4.84 4.56
N LEU A 216 -26.37 4.12 4.77
CA LEU A 216 -26.36 2.67 4.96
C LEU A 216 -27.20 2.30 6.19
N ARG A 217 -27.01 2.98 7.32
CA ARG A 217 -27.80 2.76 8.54
C ARG A 217 -29.28 3.06 8.33
N ALA A 218 -29.62 4.11 7.59
CA ALA A 218 -31.01 4.42 7.27
C ALA A 218 -31.63 3.34 6.37
N ALA A 219 -30.89 2.84 5.39
CA ALA A 219 -31.32 1.75 4.53
C ALA A 219 -31.54 0.43 5.31
N LEU A 220 -30.62 0.08 6.21
CA LEU A 220 -30.74 -1.08 7.09
C LEU A 220 -31.99 -0.98 7.99
N ARG A 221 -32.24 0.19 8.60
CA ARG A 221 -33.46 0.41 9.41
C ARG A 221 -34.75 0.30 8.61
N ALA A 222 -34.71 0.69 7.34
CA ALA A 222 -35.84 0.56 6.43
C ALA A 222 -36.02 -0.88 5.88
N GLY A 223 -35.17 -1.84 6.27
CA GLY A 223 -35.22 -3.22 5.79
C GLY A 223 -34.86 -3.37 4.32
N ARG A 224 -34.11 -2.41 3.74
CA ARG A 224 -33.64 -2.52 2.35
C ARG A 224 -32.57 -3.60 2.26
N ASP A 225 -32.62 -4.35 1.17
CA ASP A 225 -31.52 -5.23 0.79
C ASP A 225 -30.33 -4.37 0.35
N LEU A 226 -29.15 -4.72 0.87
CA LEU A 226 -27.91 -3.97 0.65
C LEU A 226 -26.79 -4.93 0.24
N PRO A 227 -25.85 -4.48 -0.60
CA PRO A 227 -24.70 -5.29 -0.97
C PRO A 227 -23.94 -5.82 0.25
N ASP A 228 -23.36 -7.01 0.12
CA ASP A 228 -22.49 -7.58 1.14
C ASP A 228 -21.04 -7.08 0.97
N ASP A 229 -20.88 -5.77 0.98
CA ASP A 229 -19.59 -5.07 0.96
C ASP A 229 -19.07 -4.80 2.38
N VAL A 230 -17.78 -4.48 2.50
CA VAL A 230 -17.10 -4.26 3.81
C VAL A 230 -17.80 -3.17 4.64
N PHE A 231 -18.18 -2.05 4.01
CA PHE A 231 -18.82 -0.95 4.73
C PHE A 231 -20.21 -1.33 5.26
N THR A 232 -20.98 -2.06 4.46
CA THR A 232 -22.31 -2.56 4.84
C THR A 232 -22.19 -3.59 5.95
N ARG A 233 -21.18 -4.49 5.90
CA ARG A 233 -20.88 -5.42 7.01
C ARG A 233 -20.57 -4.67 8.31
N LEU A 234 -19.74 -3.63 8.25
CA LEU A 234 -19.45 -2.77 9.40
C LEU A 234 -20.70 -2.05 9.91
N ALA A 235 -21.50 -1.46 9.03
CA ALA A 235 -22.72 -0.75 9.39
C ALA A 235 -23.79 -1.67 10.01
N ARG A 236 -23.85 -2.94 9.56
CA ARG A 236 -24.74 -3.99 10.07
C ARG A 236 -24.25 -4.58 11.39
N THR A 237 -22.94 -4.56 11.64
CA THR A 237 -22.35 -5.13 12.85
C THR A 237 -22.85 -4.37 14.08
N SER A 238 -23.45 -5.13 15.00
CA SER A 238 -23.89 -4.64 16.31
C SER A 238 -23.23 -5.49 17.38
N LEU A 239 -22.46 -4.84 18.26
CA LEU A 239 -21.78 -5.48 19.38
C LEU A 239 -22.33 -4.90 20.70
N PRO A 240 -22.19 -5.61 21.83
CA PRO A 240 -22.63 -5.09 23.12
C PRO A 240 -22.02 -3.70 23.42
N PRO A 241 -22.71 -2.87 24.21
CA PRO A 241 -22.21 -1.55 24.59
C PRO A 241 -20.78 -1.62 25.14
N GLY A 242 -19.90 -0.75 24.62
CA GLY A 242 -18.49 -0.70 25.00
C GLY A 242 -17.56 -1.70 24.30
N LEU A 243 -18.10 -2.64 23.50
CA LEU A 243 -17.28 -3.59 22.71
C LEU A 243 -17.23 -3.25 21.22
N GLY A 244 -18.27 -2.61 20.68
CA GLY A 244 -18.34 -2.22 19.27
C GLY A 244 -17.56 -0.95 18.92
N PRO A 245 -17.10 -0.81 17.67
CA PRO A 245 -16.64 0.47 17.17
C PRO A 245 -17.82 1.47 17.15
N ASP A 246 -17.57 2.72 17.53
CA ASP A 246 -18.50 3.80 17.25
C ASP A 246 -18.45 4.20 15.76
N ASP A 247 -19.36 5.08 15.35
CA ASP A 247 -19.47 5.51 13.95
C ASP A 247 -18.19 6.18 13.45
N GLU A 248 -17.52 6.97 14.30
CA GLU A 248 -16.27 7.64 13.92
C GLU A 248 -15.15 6.61 13.71
N ARG A 249 -15.08 5.58 14.55
CA ARG A 249 -14.14 4.47 14.41
C ARG A 249 -14.40 3.66 13.14
N ILE A 250 -15.66 3.42 12.79
CA ILE A 250 -16.03 2.78 11.51
C ILE A 250 -15.52 3.64 10.34
N VAL A 251 -15.78 4.95 10.37
CA VAL A 251 -15.35 5.90 9.34
C VAL A 251 -13.82 5.92 9.20
N ILE A 252 -13.08 6.04 10.30
CA ILE A 252 -11.61 6.04 10.29
C ILE A 252 -11.05 4.73 9.71
N ASN A 253 -11.61 3.58 10.10
CA ASN A 253 -11.16 2.29 9.59
C ASN A 253 -11.46 2.13 8.09
N MET A 254 -12.63 2.59 7.64
CA MET A 254 -13.00 2.60 6.22
C MET A 254 -12.12 3.53 5.39
N ALA A 255 -11.82 4.72 5.91
CA ALA A 255 -10.94 5.69 5.26
C ALA A 255 -9.51 5.14 5.08
N GLY A 256 -9.05 4.31 6.02
CA GLY A 256 -7.73 3.70 5.98
C GLY A 256 -7.55 2.58 4.95
N LEU A 257 -8.60 1.84 4.61
CA LEU A 257 -8.53 0.71 3.66
C LEU A 257 -7.91 1.10 2.30
N PRO A 258 -8.43 2.11 1.58
CA PRO A 258 -7.89 2.44 0.26
C PRO A 258 -6.45 3.00 0.33
N LEU A 259 -6.01 3.57 1.47
CA LEU A 259 -4.63 4.04 1.65
C LEU A 259 -3.61 2.91 1.53
N GLY A 260 -3.97 1.71 2.02
CA GLY A 260 -3.11 0.53 1.97
C GLY A 260 -3.17 -0.26 0.67
N PHE A 261 -4.03 0.13 -0.29
CA PHE A 261 -4.37 -0.69 -1.46
C PHE A 261 -4.27 0.06 -2.80
N VAL A 262 -4.77 1.30 -2.89
CA VAL A 262 -4.94 2.01 -4.18
C VAL A 262 -3.62 2.50 -4.79
N GLU A 263 -2.56 2.64 -3.98
CA GLU A 263 -1.21 2.95 -4.48
C GLU A 263 -0.32 1.71 -4.57
N SER A 264 -0.27 0.90 -3.51
CA SER A 264 0.61 -0.27 -3.40
C SER A 264 0.21 -1.41 -4.36
N GLY A 265 -1.08 -1.73 -4.46
CA GLY A 265 -1.58 -2.80 -5.33
C GLY A 265 -1.25 -2.56 -6.79
N PRO A 266 -1.66 -1.42 -7.39
CA PRO A 266 -1.34 -1.11 -8.76
C PRO A 266 0.17 -1.02 -9.05
N GLY A 267 0.96 -0.48 -8.13
CA GLY A 267 2.42 -0.42 -8.27
C GLY A 267 3.03 -1.82 -8.37
N ALA A 268 2.68 -2.71 -7.44
CA ALA A 268 3.18 -4.09 -7.45
C ALA A 268 2.76 -4.86 -8.71
N MET A 269 1.53 -4.67 -9.19
CA MET A 269 1.04 -5.33 -10.40
C MET A 269 1.73 -4.81 -11.67
N ALA A 270 2.00 -3.50 -11.75
CA ALA A 270 2.75 -2.91 -12.85
C ALA A 270 4.20 -3.43 -12.89
N GLU A 271 4.86 -3.49 -11.74
CA GLU A 271 6.21 -4.07 -11.61
C GLU A 271 6.23 -5.57 -11.94
N ALA A 272 5.21 -6.33 -11.51
CA ALA A 272 5.09 -7.75 -11.84
C ALA A 272 4.97 -7.97 -13.35
N VAL A 273 4.11 -7.22 -14.04
CA VAL A 273 3.99 -7.27 -15.50
C VAL A 273 5.28 -6.87 -16.18
N GLU A 274 5.95 -5.80 -15.72
CA GLU A 274 7.25 -5.40 -16.26
C GLU A 274 8.26 -6.56 -16.17
N GLN A 275 8.37 -7.22 -15.00
CA GLN A 275 9.28 -8.33 -14.82
C GLN A 275 8.93 -9.55 -15.67
N LEU A 276 7.65 -9.85 -15.90
CA LEU A 276 7.23 -10.89 -16.83
C LEU A 276 7.64 -10.55 -18.26
N LEU A 277 7.38 -9.32 -18.71
CA LEU A 277 7.74 -8.85 -20.05
C LEU A 277 9.26 -8.87 -20.29
N LEU A 278 10.06 -8.56 -19.27
CA LEU A 278 11.52 -8.64 -19.33
C LEU A 278 12.07 -10.09 -19.32
N ARG A 279 11.22 -11.10 -19.03
CA ARG A 279 11.62 -12.51 -18.87
C ARG A 279 10.70 -13.44 -19.70
N PRO A 280 10.91 -13.55 -21.03
CA PRO A 280 9.98 -14.24 -21.92
C PRO A 280 9.65 -15.69 -21.55
N GLN A 281 10.61 -16.44 -20.99
CA GLN A 281 10.37 -17.81 -20.54
C GLN A 281 9.43 -17.87 -19.33
N VAL A 282 9.50 -16.89 -18.43
CA VAL A 282 8.62 -16.79 -17.27
C VAL A 282 7.23 -16.33 -17.71
N LEU A 283 7.16 -15.37 -18.63
CA LEU A 283 5.90 -14.93 -19.23
C LEU A 283 5.16 -16.10 -19.91
N ALA A 284 5.85 -16.93 -20.69
CA ALA A 284 5.24 -18.10 -21.32
C ALA A 284 4.63 -19.06 -20.28
N LYS A 285 5.37 -19.38 -19.21
CA LYS A 285 4.87 -20.21 -18.10
C LYS A 285 3.68 -19.57 -17.37
N ALA A 286 3.72 -18.25 -17.16
CA ALA A 286 2.62 -17.52 -16.53
C ALA A 286 1.35 -17.56 -17.40
N ALA A 287 1.49 -17.43 -18.72
CA ALA A 287 0.37 -17.54 -19.65
C ALA A 287 -0.22 -18.95 -19.70
N GLU A 288 0.64 -19.98 -19.70
CA GLU A 288 0.22 -21.38 -19.58
C GLU A 288 -0.56 -21.62 -18.28
N ALA A 289 -0.06 -21.12 -17.15
CA ALA A 289 -0.71 -21.24 -15.86
C ALA A 289 -2.05 -20.47 -15.79
N ALA A 290 -2.12 -19.27 -16.37
CA ALA A 290 -3.35 -18.48 -16.40
C ALA A 290 -4.45 -19.11 -17.27
N ALA A 291 -4.08 -19.94 -18.24
CA ALA A 291 -5.02 -20.68 -19.08
C ALA A 291 -5.52 -21.98 -18.42
N ASP A 292 -4.90 -22.41 -17.31
CA ASP A 292 -5.29 -23.63 -16.60
C ASP A 292 -6.39 -23.32 -15.55
N PRO A 293 -7.65 -23.79 -15.76
CA PRO A 293 -8.73 -23.58 -14.81
C PRO A 293 -8.52 -24.30 -13.46
N ALA A 294 -7.53 -25.20 -13.35
CA ALA A 294 -7.21 -25.92 -12.11
C ALA A 294 -6.24 -25.16 -11.19
N ILE A 295 -5.56 -24.12 -11.66
CA ILE A 295 -4.67 -23.31 -10.84
C ILE A 295 -5.50 -22.21 -10.16
N ASP A 296 -5.81 -22.39 -8.86
CA ASP A 296 -6.31 -21.31 -8.01
C ASP A 296 -5.17 -20.74 -7.15
N PRO A 297 -4.54 -19.63 -7.56
CA PRO A 297 -3.41 -19.06 -6.82
C PRO A 297 -3.81 -18.43 -5.46
N ALA A 298 -5.08 -18.49 -5.06
CA ALA A 298 -5.55 -18.05 -3.75
C ALA A 298 -5.58 -19.18 -2.70
N ILE A 299 -5.50 -20.44 -3.15
CA ILE A 299 -5.73 -21.62 -2.31
C ILE A 299 -4.52 -22.56 -2.32
N ASP A 300 -3.48 -22.32 -3.13
CA ASP A 300 -2.29 -23.16 -3.10
C ASP A 300 -1.27 -22.68 -2.04
N PRO A 301 -1.17 -23.34 -0.87
CA PRO A 301 -0.16 -23.03 0.14
C PRO A 301 1.27 -23.35 -0.32
N ALA A 302 1.47 -23.88 -1.53
CA ALA A 302 2.79 -24.15 -2.07
C ALA A 302 3.51 -22.92 -2.66
N ILE A 303 2.91 -21.71 -2.60
CA ILE A 303 3.50 -20.46 -3.10
C ILE A 303 4.03 -19.52 -1.97
N ASP A 304 3.88 -19.90 -0.68
CA ASP A 304 4.53 -19.19 0.45
C ASP A 304 5.88 -19.84 0.88
#